data_AF-A0A3R9M5H8-F1
#
_entry.id   AF-A0A3R9M5H8-F1
#
_cell.length_a   1.000
_cell.length_b   1.000
_cell.length_c   1.000
_cell.angle_alpha   90.00
_cell.angle_beta   90.00
_cell.angle_gamma   90.00
#
_symmetry.space_group_name_H-M   'P 1'
#
loop_
_entity.id
_entity.type
_entity.pdbx_description
1 polymer ?
#
loop_
_entity_poly.entity_id
_entity_poly.type
_entity_poly.pdbx_seq_one_letter_code
_entity_poly.pdbx_strand_id
1 'polypeptide(L)'
;MKLELLLDKPKFTLMFPYKNQFNRVGGPFMISLSVMILWILKHLISYNTDFTDKIIIAIVLIYVPLLLWFMGYYLFINGVKLEVHKNNTIQYYTYSSRGLSVLHYQFKLQDIEQITIKKRPFNCAKLTMKIRNPIF
;
A
#
# COMPACT_ATOMS: atom_id res chain seq x y z
N MET A 1 -20.40 -22.26 6.57
CA MET A 1 -20.68 -21.59 5.29
C MET A 1 -22.15 -21.16 5.22
N LYS A 2 -22.51 -20.08 5.94
CA LYS A 2 -23.89 -19.53 5.96
C LYS A 2 -23.93 -18.04 6.37
N LEU A 3 -22.85 -17.53 6.96
CA LEU A 3 -22.74 -16.15 7.44
C LEU A 3 -22.52 -15.13 6.30
N GLU A 4 -21.97 -15.55 5.16
CA GLU A 4 -21.71 -14.66 4.01
C GLU A 4 -22.98 -14.18 3.30
N LEU A 5 -24.14 -14.83 3.53
CA LEU A 5 -25.39 -14.50 2.84
C LEU A 5 -26.24 -13.42 3.53
N LEU A 6 -25.90 -13.01 4.76
CA LEU A 6 -26.69 -12.04 5.56
C LEU A 6 -26.00 -10.69 5.76
N LEU A 7 -24.74 -10.55 5.34
CA LEU A 7 -24.08 -9.25 5.33
C LEU A 7 -24.53 -8.47 4.10
N ASP A 8 -25.63 -7.76 4.30
CA ASP A 8 -26.13 -6.69 3.44
C ASP A 8 -24.95 -5.80 2.97
N LYS A 9 -24.97 -5.37 1.69
CA LYS A 9 -23.84 -4.63 1.08
C LYS A 9 -23.34 -3.54 2.04
N PRO A 10 -22.01 -3.41 2.23
CA PRO A 10 -21.48 -2.41 3.15
C PRO A 10 -21.96 -1.04 2.72
N LYS A 11 -22.51 -0.30 3.68
CA LYS A 11 -22.97 1.08 3.48
C LYS A 11 -21.80 1.99 3.15
N PHE A 12 -20.64 1.68 3.70
CA PHE A 12 -19.41 2.44 3.48
C PHE A 12 -18.20 1.51 3.56
N THR A 13 -17.26 1.69 2.63
CA THR A 13 -16.00 0.94 2.62
C THR A 13 -14.85 1.94 2.65
N LEU A 14 -14.17 2.03 3.79
CA LEU A 14 -12.89 2.70 3.91
C LEU A 14 -11.80 1.71 3.51
N MET A 15 -11.50 1.67 2.22
CA MET A 15 -10.41 0.90 1.66
C MET A 15 -9.31 1.87 1.24
N PHE A 16 -8.05 1.51 1.50
CA PHE A 16 -6.93 2.06 0.73
C PHE A 16 -6.71 1.13 -0.48
N PRO A 17 -7.35 1.40 -1.64
CA PRO A 17 -7.37 0.47 -2.77
C PRO A 17 -6.00 0.29 -3.44
N TYR A 18 -5.07 1.19 -3.12
CA TYR A 18 -3.84 1.31 -3.87
C TYR A 18 -2.85 0.18 -3.60
N LYS A 19 -2.89 -0.55 -2.46
CA LYS A 19 -1.81 -1.51 -2.16
C LYS A 19 -1.81 -2.72 -3.10
N ASN A 20 -2.98 -3.31 -3.32
CA ASN A 20 -3.09 -4.50 -4.18
C ASN A 20 -2.77 -4.15 -5.64
N GLN A 21 -3.32 -3.04 -6.14
CA GLN A 21 -3.05 -2.57 -7.50
C GLN A 21 -1.59 -2.16 -7.68
N PHE A 22 -0.99 -1.49 -6.71
CA PHE A 22 0.44 -1.13 -6.69
C PHE A 22 1.33 -2.37 -6.65
N ASN A 23 1.00 -3.40 -5.87
CA ASN A 23 1.79 -4.62 -5.83
C ASN A 23 1.70 -5.39 -7.16
N ARG A 24 0.50 -5.41 -7.76
CA ARG A 24 0.25 -6.14 -9.01
C ARG A 24 0.86 -5.46 -10.24
N VAL A 25 0.96 -4.13 -10.24
CA VAL A 25 1.46 -3.35 -11.39
C VAL A 25 2.83 -2.74 -11.11
N GLY A 26 2.96 -2.02 -10.01
CA GLY A 26 4.18 -1.29 -9.63
C GLY A 26 5.35 -2.22 -9.32
N GLY A 27 5.13 -3.34 -8.63
CA GLY A 27 6.17 -4.32 -8.32
C GLY A 27 6.87 -4.85 -9.61
N PRO A 28 6.12 -5.48 -10.53
CA PRO A 28 6.66 -5.93 -11.81
C PRO A 28 7.27 -4.80 -12.65
N PHE A 29 6.67 -3.61 -12.64
CA PHE A 29 7.20 -2.44 -13.34
C PHE A 29 8.60 -2.08 -12.85
N MET A 30 8.80 -2.01 -11.52
CA MET A 30 10.12 -1.68 -10.96
C MET A 30 11.16 -2.76 -11.23
N ILE A 31 10.78 -4.04 -11.16
CA ILE A 31 11.69 -5.14 -11.51
C ILE A 31 12.14 -5.01 -12.96
N SER A 32 11.19 -4.82 -13.90
CA SER A 32 11.49 -4.64 -15.32
C SER A 32 12.40 -3.41 -15.56
N LEU A 33 12.07 -2.27 -14.95
CA LEU A 33 12.87 -1.05 -15.03
C LEU A 33 14.30 -1.26 -14.51
N SER A 34 14.45 -1.99 -13.41
CA SER A 34 15.76 -2.31 -12.81
C SER A 34 16.61 -3.14 -13.77
N VAL A 35 16.03 -4.18 -14.37
CA VAL A 35 16.73 -5.05 -15.34
C VAL A 35 17.13 -4.25 -16.58
N MET A 36 16.23 -3.40 -17.10
CA MET A 36 16.51 -2.54 -18.25
C MET A 36 17.67 -1.58 -17.97
N ILE A 37 17.68 -0.92 -16.81
CA ILE A 37 18.74 0.01 -16.41
C ILE A 37 20.08 -0.72 -16.26
N LEU A 38 20.09 -1.90 -15.62
CA LEU A 38 21.31 -2.71 -15.52
C LEU A 38 21.88 -3.08 -16.90
N TRP A 39 21.01 -3.40 -17.86
CA TRP A 39 21.44 -3.72 -19.22
C TRP A 39 22.05 -2.51 -19.95
N ILE A 40 21.40 -1.34 -19.82
CA ILE A 40 21.91 -0.08 -20.37
C ILE A 40 23.26 0.29 -19.73
N LEU A 41 23.37 0.22 -18.40
CA LEU A 41 24.61 0.53 -17.69
C LEU A 41 25.74 -0.41 -18.12
N LYS A 42 25.47 -1.71 -18.27
CA LYS A 42 26.46 -2.67 -18.77
C LYS A 42 26.97 -2.30 -20.17
N HIS A 43 26.06 -1.91 -21.06
CA HIS A 43 26.43 -1.46 -22.40
C HIS A 43 27.28 -0.19 -22.36
N LEU A 44 26.91 0.79 -21.54
CA LEU A 44 27.63 2.07 -21.41
C LEU A 44 29.04 1.87 -20.84
N ILE A 45 29.19 1.05 -19.79
CA ILE A 45 30.49 0.72 -19.19
C ILE A 45 31.40 0.05 -20.23
N SER A 46 30.86 -0.79 -21.11
CA SER A 46 31.65 -1.45 -22.15
C SER A 46 32.28 -0.49 -23.16
N TYR A 47 31.73 0.71 -23.35
CA TYR A 47 32.31 1.71 -24.25
C TYR A 47 33.50 2.46 -23.61
N ASN A 48 33.52 2.56 -22.27
CA ASN A 48 34.64 3.11 -21.48
C ASN A 48 35.17 4.47 -21.97
N THR A 49 34.27 5.44 -22.15
CA THR A 49 34.59 6.83 -22.55
C THR A 49 34.14 7.85 -21.50
N ASP A 50 34.79 9.01 -21.44
CA ASP A 50 34.39 10.12 -20.55
C ASP A 50 32.92 10.58 -20.76
N PHE A 51 32.44 10.48 -22.00
CA PHE A 51 31.04 10.78 -22.32
C PHE A 51 30.08 9.75 -21.73
N THR A 52 30.40 8.45 -21.83
CA THR A 52 29.57 7.39 -21.25
C THR A 52 29.58 7.43 -19.73
N ASP A 53 30.68 7.82 -19.09
CA ASP A 53 30.77 7.98 -17.64
C ASP A 53 29.83 9.08 -17.13
N LYS A 54 29.78 10.22 -17.83
CA LYS A 54 28.84 11.31 -17.53
C LYS A 54 27.38 10.87 -17.66
N ILE A 55 27.06 10.05 -18.67
CA ILE A 55 25.71 9.49 -18.84
C ILE A 55 25.37 8.51 -17.70
N ILE A 56 26.31 7.64 -17.31
CA ILE A 56 26.12 6.71 -16.20
C ILE A 56 25.80 7.47 -14.91
N ILE A 57 26.58 8.51 -14.60
CA ILE A 57 26.36 9.36 -13.43
C ILE A 57 24.94 9.97 -13.45
N ALA A 58 24.51 10.50 -14.60
CA ALA A 58 23.17 11.08 -14.76
C ALA A 58 22.05 10.04 -14.55
N ILE A 59 22.18 8.83 -15.11
CA ILE A 59 21.20 7.75 -14.94
C ILE A 59 21.08 7.38 -13.46
N VAL A 60 22.20 7.19 -12.77
CA VAL A 60 22.22 6.82 -11.34
C VAL A 60 21.59 7.93 -10.48
N LEU A 61 21.92 9.19 -10.73
CA LEU A 61 21.36 10.35 -10.02
C LEU A 61 19.84 10.47 -10.15
N ILE A 62 19.26 10.06 -11.27
CA ILE A 62 17.81 10.08 -11.48
C ILE A 62 17.15 8.84 -10.88
N TYR A 63 17.76 7.67 -11.10
CA TYR A 63 17.16 6.40 -10.74
C TYR A 63 17.15 6.15 -9.23
N VAL A 64 18.20 6.53 -8.50
CA VAL A 64 18.28 6.31 -7.05
C VAL A 64 17.16 7.03 -6.29
N PRO A 65 16.89 8.34 -6.49
CA PRO A 65 15.75 9.02 -5.88
C PRO A 65 14.40 8.42 -6.26
N LEU A 66 14.22 8.01 -7.53
CA LEU A 66 12.99 7.37 -8.00
C LEU A 66 12.74 6.05 -7.24
N LEU A 67 13.79 5.25 -7.05
CA LEU A 67 13.72 3.97 -6.35
C LEU A 67 13.41 4.19 -4.86
N LEU A 68 14.06 5.16 -4.22
CA LEU A 68 13.78 5.53 -2.83
C LEU A 68 12.35 6.04 -2.64
N TRP A 69 11.85 6.87 -3.57
CA TRP A 69 10.46 7.32 -3.56
C TRP A 69 9.52 6.12 -3.64
N PHE A 70 9.77 5.18 -4.55
CA PHE A 70 8.92 4.01 -4.74
C PHE A 70 8.89 3.11 -3.50
N MET A 71 10.05 2.84 -2.89
CA MET A 71 10.16 2.06 -1.65
C MET A 71 9.48 2.77 -0.46
N GLY A 72 9.68 4.07 -0.33
CA GLY A 72 9.02 4.87 0.70
C GLY A 72 7.50 4.89 0.52
N TYR A 73 7.04 5.11 -0.71
CA TYR A 73 5.61 5.14 -1.04
C TYR A 73 4.93 3.83 -0.64
N TYR A 74 5.53 2.67 -0.92
CA TYR A 74 5.01 1.35 -0.51
C TYR A 74 4.65 1.26 0.99
N LEU A 75 5.45 1.89 1.86
CA LEU A 75 5.20 1.89 3.32
C LEU A 75 3.95 2.69 3.70
N PHE A 76 3.60 3.72 2.92
CA PHE A 76 2.43 4.56 3.16
C PHE A 76 1.14 3.94 2.62
N ILE A 77 1.22 3.00 1.68
CA ILE A 77 0.03 2.30 1.14
C ILE A 77 -0.40 1.14 2.05
N ASN A 78 -0.18 1.19 3.37
CA ASN A 78 -0.64 0.10 4.23
C ASN A 78 -2.17 -0.02 4.18
N GLY A 79 -2.60 -1.03 3.42
CA GLY A 79 -3.98 -1.30 3.08
C GLY A 79 -4.68 -1.90 4.27
N VAL A 80 -5.57 -1.11 4.83
CA VAL A 80 -6.57 -1.58 5.78
C VAL A 80 -7.91 -1.35 5.11
N LYS A 81 -8.82 -2.30 5.28
CA LYS A 81 -10.17 -2.19 4.77
C LYS A 81 -11.14 -2.25 5.93
N LEU A 82 -11.89 -1.19 6.10
CA LEU A 82 -12.93 -1.04 7.11
C LEU A 82 -14.26 -0.99 6.37
N GLU A 83 -15.10 -2.00 6.58
CA GLU A 83 -16.45 -2.06 6.03
C GLU A 83 -17.46 -1.73 7.12
N VAL A 84 -18.31 -0.74 6.88
CA VAL A 84 -19.42 -0.37 7.76
C VAL A 84 -20.70 -0.91 7.15
N HIS A 85 -21.33 -1.86 7.82
CA HIS A 85 -22.60 -2.44 7.39
C HIS A 85 -23.79 -1.65 7.95
N LYS A 86 -24.97 -1.85 7.36
CA LYS A 86 -26.20 -1.14 7.77
C LYS A 86 -26.59 -1.38 9.23
N ASN A 87 -26.17 -2.50 9.82
CA ASN A 87 -26.46 -2.86 11.21
C ASN A 87 -25.52 -2.19 12.21
N ASN A 88 -24.82 -1.12 11.81
CA ASN A 88 -23.78 -0.44 12.58
C ASN A 88 -22.63 -1.36 13.05
N THR A 89 -22.46 -2.50 12.39
CA THR A 89 -21.32 -3.40 12.56
C THR A 89 -20.21 -2.97 11.62
N ILE A 90 -19.00 -2.88 12.16
CA ILE A 90 -17.78 -2.53 11.44
C ILE A 90 -16.91 -3.78 11.39
N GLN A 91 -16.45 -4.12 10.20
CA GLN A 91 -15.55 -5.23 9.95
C GLN A 91 -14.18 -4.69 9.56
N TYR A 92 -13.15 -5.13 10.28
CA TYR A 92 -11.76 -4.77 10.04
C TYR A 92 -11.05 -5.88 9.29
N TYR A 93 -10.57 -5.55 8.11
CA TYR A 93 -9.84 -6.42 7.22
C TYR A 93 -8.41 -5.92 7.03
N THR A 94 -7.47 -6.86 6.95
CA THR A 94 -6.15 -6.62 6.39
C THR A 94 -6.04 -7.27 5.01
N TYR A 95 -5.00 -6.93 4.26
CA TYR A 95 -4.69 -7.65 3.02
C TYR A 95 -3.57 -8.66 3.26
N SER A 96 -3.78 -9.88 2.77
CA SER A 96 -2.70 -10.86 2.65
C SER A 96 -1.65 -10.37 1.64
N SER A 97 -0.48 -11.03 1.62
CA SER A 97 0.57 -10.76 0.63
C SER A 97 0.09 -10.85 -0.82
N ARG A 98 -0.96 -11.63 -1.08
CA ARG A 98 -1.60 -11.80 -2.41
C ARG A 98 -2.74 -10.80 -2.66
N GLY A 99 -2.98 -9.86 -1.75
CA GLY A 99 -4.03 -8.84 -1.89
C GLY A 99 -5.44 -9.32 -1.59
N LEU A 100 -5.60 -10.51 -0.98
CA LEU A 100 -6.91 -11.00 -0.53
C LEU A 100 -7.27 -10.34 0.81
N SER A 101 -8.53 -9.92 0.98
CA SER A 101 -9.01 -9.36 2.24
C SER A 101 -9.19 -10.46 3.28
N VAL A 102 -8.54 -10.32 4.43
CA VAL A 102 -8.61 -11.23 5.58
C VAL A 102 -9.31 -10.49 6.71
N LEU A 103 -10.47 -10.99 7.14
CA LEU A 103 -11.19 -10.44 8.30
C LEU A 103 -10.37 -10.74 9.56
N HIS A 104 -10.13 -9.72 10.39
CA HIS A 104 -9.36 -9.87 11.62
C HIS A 104 -10.20 -9.69 12.88
N TYR A 105 -11.14 -8.75 12.84
CA TYR A 105 -12.10 -8.55 13.93
C TYR A 105 -13.27 -7.69 13.45
N GLN A 106 -14.37 -7.77 14.21
CA GLN A 106 -15.57 -6.98 14.03
C GLN A 106 -15.97 -6.29 15.34
N PHE A 107 -16.62 -5.13 15.26
CA PHE A 107 -17.07 -4.37 16.42
C PHE A 107 -18.30 -3.52 16.06
N LYS A 108 -19.09 -3.11 17.05
CA LYS A 108 -20.19 -2.16 16.80
C LYS A 108 -19.66 -0.73 16.86
N LEU A 109 -20.32 0.17 16.16
CA LEU A 109 -19.99 1.60 16.18
C LEU A 109 -20.02 2.19 17.61
N GLN A 110 -20.89 1.65 18.47
CA GLN A 110 -21.03 2.02 19.88
C GLN A 110 -19.83 1.58 20.75
N ASP A 111 -19.04 0.60 20.30
CA ASP A 111 -17.88 0.08 21.04
C ASP A 111 -16.61 0.93 20.81
N ILE A 112 -16.69 1.98 19.99
CA ILE A 112 -15.59 2.92 19.74
C ILE A 112 -15.52 3.90 20.90
N GLU A 113 -14.47 3.81 21.72
CA GLU A 113 -14.27 4.72 22.86
C GLU A 113 -13.62 6.03 22.44
N GLN A 114 -12.63 5.96 21.55
CA GLN A 114 -11.83 7.11 21.17
C GLN A 114 -11.34 6.98 19.73
N ILE A 115 -11.43 8.08 18.98
CA ILE A 115 -10.85 8.23 17.65
C ILE A 115 -9.81 9.35 17.70
N THR A 116 -8.57 9.05 17.34
CA THR A 116 -7.50 10.04 17.21
C THR A 116 -7.01 10.08 15.77
N ILE A 117 -6.93 11.28 15.20
CA ILE A 117 -6.38 11.53 13.87
C ILE A 117 -5.10 12.35 14.03
N LYS A 118 -3.98 11.82 13.57
CA LYS A 118 -2.70 12.55 13.52
C LYS A 118 -2.31 12.81 12.07
N LYS A 119 -2.09 14.07 11.71
CA LYS A 119 -1.52 14.42 10.40
C LYS A 119 -0.11 13.82 10.29
N ARG A 120 0.21 13.28 9.13
CA ARG A 120 1.53 12.78 8.73
C ARG A 120 1.99 13.56 7.50
N PRO A 121 3.30 13.54 7.18
CA PRO A 121 3.80 14.08 5.92
C PRO A 121 3.07 13.47 4.71
N PHE A 122 3.19 14.10 3.55
CA PHE A 122 2.63 13.61 2.27
C PHE A 122 1.09 13.51 2.24
N ASN A 123 0.39 14.50 2.83
CA ASN A 123 -1.08 14.51 2.92
C ASN A 123 -1.69 13.25 3.55
N CYS A 124 -0.90 12.50 4.32
CA CYS A 124 -1.36 11.30 5.00
C CYS A 124 -1.95 11.65 6.37
N ALA A 125 -2.91 10.85 6.83
CA ALA A 125 -3.42 10.92 8.20
C ALA A 125 -3.37 9.53 8.82
N LYS A 126 -2.88 9.44 10.06
CA LYS A 126 -2.93 8.22 10.86
C LYS A 126 -4.19 8.26 11.72
N LEU A 127 -5.13 7.37 11.44
CA LEU A 127 -6.29 7.08 12.28
C LEU A 127 -5.90 6.07 13.36
N THR A 128 -6.29 6.30 14.61
CA THR A 128 -6.14 5.34 15.72
C THR A 128 -7.45 5.27 16.47
N MET A 129 -7.97 4.06 16.64
CA MET A 129 -9.26 3.79 17.28
C MET A 129 -9.06 2.89 18.48
N LYS A 130 -9.63 3.25 19.63
CA LYS A 130 -9.70 2.41 20.83
C LYS A 130 -11.08 1.75 20.88
N ILE A 131 -11.10 0.41 20.96
CA ILE A 131 -12.31 -0.41 20.86
C ILE A 131 -12.45 -1.20 22.16
N ARG A 132 -13.64 -1.14 22.78
CA ARG A 132 -13.90 -1.81 24.07
C ARG A 132 -14.08 -3.31 23.94
N ASN A 133 -14.90 -3.76 22.98
CA ASN A 133 -15.33 -5.15 22.83
C ASN A 133 -15.17 -5.66 21.37
N PRO A 134 -13.94 -5.84 20.87
CA PRO A 134 -13.74 -6.45 19.55
C PRO A 134 -14.09 -7.94 19.59
N ILE A 135 -14.72 -8.43 18.52
CA ILE A 135 -15.00 -9.85 18.28
C ILE A 135 -14.02 -10.33 17.21
N PHE A 136 -13.19 -11.33 17.55
CA PHE A 136 -12.18 -11.89 16.65
C PHE A 136 -12.74 -13.07 15.84
#